data_AF-A0A1Q7UBV4-F1
#
_entry.id   AF-A0A1Q7UBV4-F1
#
_cell.length_a   1.000
_cell.length_b   1.000
_cell.length_c   1.000
_cell.angle_alpha   90.00
_cell.angle_beta   90.00
_cell.angle_gamma   90.00
#
_symmetry.space_group_name_H-M   'P 1'
#
loop_
_entity.id
_entity.type
_entity.pdbx_description
1 polymer ?
#
loop_
_entity_poly.entity_id
_entity_poly.type
_entity_poly.pdbx_seq_one_letter_code
_entity_poly.pdbx_strand_id
1 'polypeptide(L)'
;MNRGFGLIEILIVLVVVALAGTFLYKYVMSTTATVETLKEQRPLAGAKLAADVATLGTIRTTLETYRSEHGALPADKAAVLALLPAAPRFQCSGNDFQYDPAGGTLSLLINDPGSCQ
;
A
#
# COMPACT_ATOMS: atom_id res chain seq x y z
N MET A 1 -0.44 23.99 -62.91
CA MET A 1 -1.58 23.14 -63.28
C MET A 1 -1.93 22.25 -62.09
N ASN A 2 -2.84 22.70 -61.22
CA ASN A 2 -3.39 21.89 -60.14
C ASN A 2 -4.34 20.85 -60.74
N ARG A 3 -3.87 19.62 -60.92
CA ARG A 3 -4.68 18.49 -61.36
C ARG A 3 -4.71 17.44 -60.26
N GLY A 4 -5.84 17.40 -59.56
CA GLY A 4 -6.44 16.20 -58.99
C GLY A 4 -5.74 15.60 -57.77
N PHE A 5 -5.97 16.18 -56.60
CA PHE A 5 -6.06 15.35 -55.39
C PHE A 5 -7.26 14.41 -55.62
N GLY A 6 -6.98 13.16 -56.00
CA GLY A 6 -8.03 12.19 -56.30
C GLY A 6 -8.77 11.82 -55.02
N LEU A 7 -10.09 11.59 -55.11
CA LEU A 7 -10.90 11.10 -53.98
C LEU A 7 -10.28 9.87 -53.29
N ILE A 8 -9.55 9.06 -54.07
CA ILE A 8 -8.80 7.89 -53.60
C ILE A 8 -7.68 8.27 -52.63
N GLU A 9 -6.93 9.34 -52.90
CA GLU A 9 -5.83 9.79 -52.05
C GLU A 9 -6.35 10.31 -50.70
N ILE A 10 -7.45 11.06 -50.71
CA ILE A 10 -8.14 11.52 -49.50
C ILE A 10 -8.64 10.32 -48.67
N LEU A 11 -9.23 9.32 -49.33
CA LEU A 11 -9.67 8.09 -48.67
C LEU A 11 -8.50 7.35 -47.98
N ILE A 12 -7.35 7.24 -48.65
CA ILE A 12 -6.16 6.61 -48.07
C ILE A 12 -5.67 7.37 -46.85
N VAL A 13 -5.58 8.70 -46.92
CA VAL A 13 -5.17 9.54 -45.78
C VAL A 13 -6.12 9.36 -44.60
N LEU A 14 -7.44 9.34 -44.83
CA LEU A 14 -8.43 9.14 -43.78
C LEU A 14 -8.28 7.77 -43.10
N VAL A 15 -8.01 6.71 -43.86
CA VAL A 15 -7.77 5.38 -43.30
C VAL A 15 -6.53 5.37 -42.42
N VAL A 16 -5.43 5.99 -42.87
CA VAL A 16 -4.19 6.07 -42.09
C VAL A 16 -4.40 6.86 -40.80
N VAL A 17 -5.10 8.00 -40.87
CA VAL A 17 -5.42 8.82 -39.68
C VAL A 17 -6.32 8.06 -38.71
N ALA A 18 -7.32 7.32 -39.20
CA ALA A 18 -8.19 6.51 -38.36
C ALA A 18 -7.42 5.38 -37.66
N LEU A 19 -6.53 4.69 -38.37
CA LEU A 19 -5.68 3.67 -37.80
C LEU A 19 -4.74 4.27 -36.74
N ALA A 20 -4.02 5.35 -37.06
CA ALA A 20 -3.14 6.03 -36.11
C ALA A 20 -3.90 6.51 -34.86
N GLY A 21 -5.09 7.09 -35.05
CA GLY A 21 -5.94 7.56 -33.95
C GLY A 21 -6.43 6.42 -33.05
N THR A 22 -6.83 5.28 -33.63
CA THR A 22 -7.26 4.11 -32.83
C THR A 22 -6.12 3.47 -32.04
N PHE A 23 -4.91 3.40 -32.60
CA PHE A 23 -3.74 2.91 -31.88
C PHE A 23 -3.34 3.84 -30.72
N LEU A 24 -3.33 5.15 -30.93
CA LEU A 24 -3.05 6.13 -29.89
C LEU A 24 -4.11 6.12 -28.79
N TYR A 25 -5.40 6.04 -29.16
CA TYR A 25 -6.50 5.96 -28.19
C TYR A 25 -6.38 4.74 -27.28
N LYS A 26 -6.08 3.56 -27.85
CA LYS A 26 -5.88 2.32 -27.08
C LYS A 26 -4.69 2.42 -26.12
N TYR A 27 -3.58 3.02 -26.56
CA TYR A 27 -2.38 3.20 -25.74
C TYR A 27 -2.61 4.16 -24.56
N VAL A 28 -3.35 5.25 -24.79
CA VAL A 28 -3.69 6.20 -23.72
C VAL A 28 -4.68 5.56 -22.74
N MET A 29 -5.72 4.88 -23.23
CA MET A 29 -6.71 4.18 -22.37
C MET A 29 -6.08 3.06 -21.53
N SER A 30 -5.10 2.32 -22.06
CA SER A 30 -4.43 1.29 -21.26
C SER A 30 -3.59 1.88 -20.12
N THR A 31 -3.08 3.11 -20.30
CA THR A 31 -2.29 3.81 -19.28
C THR A 31 -3.20 4.38 -18.19
N THR A 32 -4.36 4.95 -18.54
CA THR A 32 -5.31 5.51 -17.57
C THR A 32 -5.96 4.44 -16.69
N ALA A 33 -6.39 3.31 -17.27
CA ALA A 33 -6.97 2.20 -16.52
C ALA A 33 -5.99 1.61 -15.48
N THR A 34 -4.68 1.62 -15.80
CA THR A 34 -3.65 1.12 -14.88
C THR A 34 -3.40 2.09 -13.73
N VAL A 35 -3.43 3.40 -13.98
CA VAL A 35 -3.25 4.41 -12.91
C VAL A 35 -4.46 4.48 -11.99
N GLU A 36 -5.67 4.37 -12.54
CA GLU A 36 -6.91 4.35 -11.74
C GLU A 36 -6.96 3.14 -10.79
N THR A 37 -6.64 1.94 -11.28
CA THR A 37 -6.61 0.73 -10.44
C THR A 37 -5.52 0.81 -9.35
N LEU A 38 -4.35 1.37 -9.64
CA LEU A 38 -3.30 1.57 -8.63
C LEU A 38 -3.68 2.61 -7.57
N LYS A 39 -4.38 3.68 -7.98
CA LYS A 39 -4.86 4.71 -7.06
C LYS A 39 -5.98 4.18 -6.16
N GLU A 40 -6.84 3.32 -6.72
CA GLU A 40 -7.92 2.66 -6.00
C GLU A 40 -7.41 1.61 -5.01
N GLN A 41 -6.39 0.82 -5.38
CA GLN A 41 -5.83 -0.23 -4.53
C GLN A 41 -4.89 0.27 -3.43
N ARG A 42 -4.50 1.56 -3.43
CA ARG A 42 -3.52 2.19 -2.50
C ARG A 42 -2.42 1.22 -2.03
N PRO A 43 -1.66 0.61 -2.94
CA PRO A 43 -0.73 -0.49 -2.61
C PRO A 43 0.35 -0.06 -1.61
N LEU A 44 0.75 1.22 -1.62
CA LEU A 44 1.70 1.77 -0.66
C LEU A 44 1.14 1.83 0.76
N ALA A 45 -0.12 2.23 0.94
CA ALA A 45 -0.74 2.28 2.26
C ALA A 45 -0.96 0.87 2.83
N GLY A 46 -1.37 -0.08 1.97
CA GLY A 46 -1.45 -1.49 2.33
C GLY A 46 -0.09 -2.08 2.72
N ALA A 47 0.98 -1.75 1.98
CA ALA A 47 2.33 -2.20 2.30
C ALA A 47 2.86 -1.62 3.62
N LYS A 48 2.63 -0.32 3.86
CA LYS A 48 2.96 0.32 5.15
C LYS A 48 2.25 -0.37 6.31
N LEU A 49 0.94 -0.61 6.20
CA LEU A 49 0.18 -1.30 7.24
C LEU A 49 0.66 -2.74 7.45
N ALA A 50 0.95 -3.47 6.38
CA ALA A 50 1.49 -4.83 6.47
C ALA A 50 2.84 -4.86 7.23
N ALA A 51 3.70 -3.86 7.01
CA ALA A 51 4.95 -3.71 7.76
C ALA A 51 4.70 -3.42 9.25
N ASP A 52 3.67 -2.63 9.57
CA ASP A 52 3.29 -2.34 10.96
C ASP A 52 2.75 -3.58 11.67
N VAL A 53 1.93 -4.38 10.98
CA VAL A 53 1.44 -5.67 11.49
C VAL A 53 2.60 -6.63 11.73
N ALA A 54 3.59 -6.67 10.82
CA ALA A 54 4.79 -7.48 11.01
C ALA A 54 5.61 -7.03 12.23
N THR A 55 5.76 -5.71 12.42
CA THR A 55 6.44 -5.13 13.59
C THR A 55 5.74 -5.53 14.88
N LEU A 56 4.40 -5.47 14.92
CA LEU A 56 3.61 -5.93 16.07
C LEU A 56 3.77 -7.44 16.32
N GLY A 57 3.90 -8.23 15.26
CA GLY A 57 4.25 -9.65 15.34
C GLY A 57 5.57 -9.89 16.09
N THR A 58 6.61 -9.10 15.81
CA THR A 58 7.89 -9.19 16.53
C THR A 58 7.77 -8.81 18.02
N ILE A 59 6.93 -7.84 18.35
CA ILE A 59 6.66 -7.51 19.75
C ILE A 59 5.93 -8.68 20.43
N ARG A 60 4.95 -9.29 19.75
CA ARG A 60 4.23 -10.47 20.26
C ARG A 60 5.18 -11.63 20.54
N THR A 61 6.11 -11.95 19.66
CA THR A 61 7.10 -13.01 19.92
C THR A 61 7.97 -12.68 21.13
N THR A 62 8.34 -11.41 21.32
CA THR A 62 9.11 -10.97 22.50
C THR A 62 8.30 -11.15 23.79
N LEU A 63 7.00 -10.85 23.77
CA LEU A 63 6.11 -11.08 24.90
C LEU A 63 5.94 -12.56 25.23
N GLU A 64 5.85 -13.41 24.21
CA GLU A 64 5.76 -14.86 24.38
C GLU A 64 7.03 -15.41 25.04
N THR A 65 8.21 -14.96 24.58
CA THR A 65 9.49 -15.28 25.22
C THR A 65 9.52 -14.82 26.67
N TYR A 66 9.20 -13.55 26.95
CA TYR A 66 9.17 -13.02 28.32
C TYR A 66 8.24 -13.82 29.23
N ARG A 67 7.04 -14.15 28.74
CA ARG A 67 6.07 -14.96 29.49
C ARG A 67 6.60 -16.36 29.78
N SER A 68 7.33 -16.96 28.83
CA SER A 68 7.93 -18.29 29.02
C SER A 68 9.05 -18.28 30.07
N GLU A 69 9.82 -17.20 30.16
CA GLU A 69 10.95 -17.05 31.07
C GLU A 69 10.52 -16.65 32.49
N HIS A 70 9.58 -15.72 32.60
CA HIS A 70 9.17 -15.12 33.87
C HIS A 70 7.84 -15.67 34.43
N GLY A 71 7.09 -16.44 33.63
CA GLY A 71 5.77 -16.95 34.00
C GLY A 71 4.68 -15.87 34.12
N ALA A 72 4.99 -14.62 33.77
CA ALA A 72 4.11 -13.47 33.90
C ALA A 72 4.16 -12.58 32.65
N LEU A 73 3.14 -11.75 32.46
CA LEU A 73 3.11 -10.72 31.43
C LEU A 73 3.71 -9.42 31.97
N PRO A 74 4.29 -8.55 31.11
CA PRO A 74 4.70 -7.21 31.50
C PRO A 74 3.53 -6.41 32.10
N ALA A 75 3.82 -5.57 33.10
CA ALA A 75 2.79 -4.85 33.85
C ALA A 75 2.09 -3.75 33.02
N ASP A 76 2.81 -3.15 32.08
CA ASP A 76 2.31 -2.06 31.24
C ASP A 76 3.10 -1.98 29.92
N LYS A 77 2.65 -1.08 29.04
CA LYS A 77 3.29 -0.83 27.74
C LYS A 77 4.75 -0.36 27.87
N ALA A 78 5.08 0.40 28.91
CA ALA A 78 6.46 0.89 29.10
C ALA A 78 7.40 -0.27 29.42
N ALA A 79 6.94 -1.24 30.22
CA ALA A 79 7.67 -2.49 30.47
C ALA A 79 7.88 -3.26 29.16
N VAL A 80 6.87 -3.34 28.27
CA VAL A 80 7.05 -3.96 26.94
C VAL A 80 8.10 -3.23 26.12
N LEU A 81 8.06 -1.90 26.08
CA LEU A 81 9.03 -1.09 25.34
C LEU A 81 10.46 -1.25 25.87
N ALA A 82 10.62 -1.46 27.18
CA ALA A 82 11.92 -1.70 27.80
C ALA A 82 12.53 -3.08 27.46
N LEU A 83 11.70 -4.04 27.04
CA LEU A 83 12.17 -5.36 26.57
C LEU A 83 12.71 -5.32 25.13
N LEU A 84 12.33 -4.31 24.35
CA LEU A 84 12.72 -4.22 22.95
C LEU A 84 14.13 -3.63 22.83
N PRO A 85 14.96 -4.13 21.90
CA PRO A 85 16.31 -3.61 21.69
C PRO A 85 16.31 -2.16 21.17
N ALA A 86 15.22 -1.72 20.56
CA ALA A 86 14.98 -0.36 20.13
C ALA A 86 13.47 -0.08 20.10
N ALA A 87 13.10 1.20 20.15
CA ALA A 87 11.71 1.61 19.99
C ALA A 87 11.16 1.15 18.62
N PRO A 88 9.96 0.55 18.57
CA PRO A 88 9.36 0.07 17.33
C PRO A 88 9.07 1.25 16.40
N ARG A 89 9.37 1.07 15.11
CA ARG A 89 9.18 2.10 14.08
C ARG A 89 8.09 1.67 13.12
N PHE A 90 6.91 2.26 13.29
CA PHE A 90 5.79 2.07 12.39
C PHE A 90 5.93 2.96 11.14
N GLN A 91 5.48 2.45 10.01
CA GLN A 91 5.50 3.07 8.69
C GLN A 91 4.28 3.96 8.45
N CYS A 92 3.14 3.64 9.08
CA CYS A 92 1.99 4.52 9.07
C CYS A 92 2.26 5.72 10.01
N SER A 93 2.10 6.94 9.50
CA SER A 93 2.37 8.15 10.28
C SER A 93 1.44 8.23 11.49
N GLY A 94 2.02 8.44 12.69
CA GLY A 94 1.27 8.50 13.95
C GLY A 94 0.74 7.15 14.44
N ASN A 95 1.13 6.05 13.80
CA ASN A 95 0.78 4.72 14.29
C ASN A 95 1.61 4.34 15.52
N ASP A 96 0.98 3.57 16.38
CA ASP A 96 1.53 3.05 17.62
C ASP A 96 0.77 1.76 17.98
N PHE A 97 1.20 1.05 19.00
CA PHE A 97 0.50 -0.13 19.51
C PHE A 97 -0.13 0.12 20.88
N GLN A 98 -1.24 -0.56 21.12
CA GLN A 98 -1.86 -0.68 22.44
C GLN A 98 -1.50 -2.03 23.03
N TYR A 99 -1.36 -2.06 24.36
CA TYR A 99 -1.05 -3.26 25.11
C TYR A 99 -2.04 -3.41 26.26
N ASP A 100 -2.68 -4.57 26.33
CA ASP A 100 -3.52 -4.97 27.45
C ASP A 100 -2.73 -5.93 28.38
N PRO A 101 -2.40 -5.52 29.61
CA PRO A 101 -1.64 -6.36 30.53
C PRO A 101 -2.45 -7.54 31.09
N ALA A 102 -3.79 -7.50 31.08
CA ALA A 102 -4.61 -8.58 31.61
C ALA A 102 -4.61 -9.80 30.68
N GLY A 103 -4.77 -9.57 29.38
CA GLY A 103 -4.77 -10.62 28.36
C GLY A 103 -3.44 -10.80 27.62
N GLY A 104 -2.50 -9.87 27.75
CA GLY A 104 -1.28 -9.81 26.94
C GLY A 104 -1.57 -9.50 25.47
N THR A 105 -2.70 -8.84 25.17
CA THR A 105 -3.10 -8.55 23.80
C THR A 105 -2.38 -7.32 23.27
N LEU A 106 -2.03 -7.35 21.99
CA LEU A 106 -1.40 -6.26 21.26
C LEU A 106 -2.27 -5.91 20.06
N SER A 107 -2.50 -4.63 19.85
CA SER A 107 -3.23 -4.10 18.69
C SER A 107 -2.58 -2.84 18.16
N LEU A 108 -2.68 -2.59 16.86
CA LEU A 108 -2.27 -1.31 16.28
C LEU A 108 -3.34 -0.25 16.51
N LEU A 109 -2.92 1.00 16.71
CA LEU A 109 -3.80 2.15 16.75
C LEU A 109 -4.41 2.43 15.36
N ILE A 110 -3.59 2.33 14.32
CA ILE A 110 -4.01 2.37 12.92
C ILE A 110 -3.98 0.94 12.38
N ASN A 111 -5.16 0.36 12.18
CA ASN A 111 -5.34 -1.02 11.73
C ASN A 111 -6.04 -1.12 10.35
N ASP A 112 -6.33 0.00 9.71
CA ASP A 112 -6.93 0.06 8.39
C ASP A 112 -6.00 0.78 7.39
N PRO A 113 -5.88 0.28 6.14
CA PRO A 113 -5.03 0.92 5.13
C PRO A 113 -5.52 2.32 4.73
N GLY A 114 -6.80 2.62 4.96
CA GLY A 114 -7.42 3.89 4.62
C GLY A 114 -6.86 5.06 5.44
N SER A 115 -6.56 4.80 6.71
CA SER A 115 -6.00 5.74 7.68
C SER A 115 -4.47 5.81 7.65
N CYS A 116 -3.80 4.89 6.95
CA CYS A 116 -2.35 4.88 6.78
C CYS A 116 -1.92 5.79 5.62
N GLN A 117 -1.66 7.07 5.92
CA GLN A 117 -1.23 8.08 4.93
C GLN A 117 0.30 8.19 4.84
#